data_AF-A0A960L7I7-F1
#
_entry.id   AF-A0A960L7I7-F1
#
_cell.length_a   1.000
_cell.length_b   1.000
_cell.length_c   1.000
_cell.angle_alpha   90.00
_cell.angle_beta   90.00
_cell.angle_gamma   90.00
#
_symmetry.space_group_name_H-M   'P 1'
#
loop_
_entity.id
_entity.type
_entity.pdbx_description
1 polymer ?
#
loop_
_entity_poly.entity_id
_entity_poly.type
_entity_poly.pdbx_seq_one_letter_code
_entity_poly.pdbx_strand_id
1 'polypeptide(L)'
;MSQEPSTINIRNLSIKCGNCNTYQTLSAFSRRDEWNVYTYECENDTCDPAVTRTYLEVPADLDEFARRDPGWRGGGRHGEWGDADGEGEDA
;
A
#
# COMPACT_ATOMS: atom_id res chain seq x y z
N MET A 1 9.12 -10.49 -31.02
CA MET A 1 9.31 -10.52 -29.57
C MET A 1 8.02 -10.02 -28.95
N SER A 2 7.20 -10.91 -28.41
CA SER A 2 6.01 -10.49 -27.65
C SER A 2 6.52 -9.94 -26.33
N GLN A 3 6.40 -8.63 -26.10
CA GLN A 3 6.59 -8.08 -24.76
C GLN A 3 5.45 -8.66 -23.91
N GLU A 4 5.80 -9.44 -22.88
CA GLU A 4 4.81 -9.77 -21.84
C GLU A 4 4.29 -8.46 -21.25
N PRO A 5 2.98 -8.36 -20.91
CA PRO A 5 2.48 -7.16 -20.26
C PRO A 5 3.28 -6.92 -18.99
N SER A 6 3.95 -5.77 -18.92
CA SER A 6 4.77 -5.41 -17.77
C SER A 6 3.89 -5.28 -16.53
N THR A 7 3.92 -6.28 -15.66
CA THR A 7 3.22 -6.25 -14.38
C THR A 7 3.97 -5.38 -13.39
N ILE A 8 3.24 -4.82 -12.43
CA ILE A 8 3.80 -4.06 -11.31
C ILE A 8 3.60 -4.86 -10.04
N ASN A 9 4.67 -5.10 -9.31
CA ASN A 9 4.62 -5.75 -8.00
C ASN A 9 5.15 -4.79 -6.95
N ILE A 10 4.27 -4.33 -6.06
CA ILE A 10 4.63 -3.36 -5.02
C ILE A 10 5.72 -3.85 -4.06
N ARG A 11 5.93 -5.18 -3.96
CA ARG A 11 7.03 -5.75 -3.16
C ARG A 11 8.42 -5.48 -3.75
N ASN A 12 8.49 -5.05 -5.01
CA ASN A 12 9.73 -4.65 -5.67
C ASN A 12 10.05 -3.17 -5.49
N LEU A 13 9.18 -2.41 -4.79
CA LEU A 13 9.34 -0.98 -4.57
C LEU A 13 9.86 -0.72 -3.16
N SER A 14 10.81 0.20 -3.04
CA SER A 14 11.28 0.73 -1.77
C SER A 14 10.84 2.19 -1.67
N ILE A 15 10.07 2.52 -0.64
CA ILE A 15 9.53 3.86 -0.43
C ILE A 15 10.29 4.51 0.74
N LYS A 16 10.84 5.71 0.50
CA LYS A 16 11.54 6.51 1.52
C LYS A 16 10.76 7.77 1.85
N CYS A 17 10.79 8.14 3.12
CA CYS A 17 10.19 9.37 3.61
C CYS A 17 10.98 10.59 3.13
N GLY A 18 10.31 11.51 2.44
CA GLY A 18 10.93 12.73 1.92
C GLY A 18 11.43 13.69 3.01
N ASN A 19 10.96 13.55 4.26
CA ASN A 19 11.37 14.40 5.37
C ASN A 19 12.64 13.91 6.08
N CYS A 20 12.72 12.63 6.43
CA CYS A 20 13.80 12.07 7.26
C CYS A 20 14.71 11.07 6.53
N ASN A 21 14.40 10.72 5.27
CA ASN A 21 15.13 9.75 4.46
C ASN A 21 15.14 8.29 5.00
N THR A 22 14.37 8.00 6.05
CA THR A 22 14.07 6.64 6.53
C THR A 22 13.05 5.95 5.61
N TYR A 23 12.89 4.63 5.72
CA TYR A 23 11.88 3.87 4.98
C TYR A 23 10.46 4.16 5.47
N GLN A 24 9.52 3.91 4.57
CA GLN A 24 8.10 3.87 4.87
C GLN A 24 7.59 2.45 4.72
N THR A 25 6.77 2.02 5.68
CA THR A 25 6.11 0.72 5.68
C THR A 25 4.70 0.87 5.14
N LEU A 26 4.24 -0.13 4.39
CA LEU A 26 2.85 -0.24 3.94
C LEU A 26 1.92 -0.33 5.16
N SER A 27 0.98 0.60 5.27
CA SER A 27 0.04 0.72 6.39
C SER A 27 -1.42 0.49 6.01
N ALA A 28 -1.80 0.71 4.74
CA ALA A 28 -3.16 0.44 4.29
C ALA A 28 -3.23 0.13 2.78
N PHE A 29 -4.35 -0.46 2.37
CA PHE A 29 -4.65 -0.80 0.99
C PHE A 29 -6.12 -0.52 0.68
N SER A 30 -6.40 -0.06 -0.54
CA SER A 30 -7.78 0.14 -1.03
C SER A 30 -7.87 -0.18 -2.51
N ARG A 31 -8.83 -1.04 -2.88
CA ARG A 31 -9.18 -1.28 -4.28
C ARG A 31 -10.10 -0.18 -4.78
N ARG A 32 -9.87 0.31 -5.99
CA ARG A 32 -10.78 1.18 -6.75
C ARG A 32 -10.96 0.61 -8.16
N ASP A 33 -11.82 1.21 -8.96
CA ASP A 33 -12.21 0.68 -10.27
C ASP A 33 -10.99 0.46 -11.20
N GLU A 34 -10.23 1.51 -11.48
CA GLU A 34 -9.09 1.46 -12.40
C GLU A 34 -7.74 1.36 -11.69
N TRP A 35 -7.70 1.62 -10.38
CA TRP A 35 -6.48 1.80 -9.60
C TRP A 35 -6.55 1.12 -8.24
N ASN A 36 -5.46 0.49 -7.84
CA ASN A 36 -5.21 0.05 -6.47
C ASN A 36 -4.38 1.10 -5.74
N VAL A 37 -4.77 1.45 -4.52
CA VAL A 37 -4.11 2.47 -3.71
C VAL A 37 -3.44 1.81 -2.50
N TYR A 38 -2.14 2.04 -2.37
CA TYR A 38 -1.32 1.60 -1.24
C TYR A 38 -0.91 2.82 -0.42
N THR A 39 -1.10 2.74 0.88
CA THR A 39 -0.71 3.81 1.81
C THR A 39 0.56 3.40 2.54
N TYR A 40 1.57 4.25 2.51
CA TYR A 40 2.85 4.05 3.20
C TYR A 40 3.05 5.13 4.26
N GLU A 41 3.52 4.74 5.44
CA GLU A 41 3.80 5.63 6.56
C GLU A 41 5.24 5.47 7.05
N CYS A 42 5.82 6.56 7.53
CA CYS A 42 7.20 6.57 8.01
C CYS A 42 7.40 5.57 9.16
N GLU A 43 8.53 4.85 9.13
CA GLU A 43 8.85 3.87 10.16
C GLU A 43 9.36 4.48 11.47
N ASN A 44 9.77 5.75 11.45
CA ASN A 44 10.13 6.44 12.69
C ASN A 44 8.88 7.00 13.36
N ASP A 45 8.90 7.04 14.68
CA ASP A 45 7.82 7.63 15.49
C ASP A 45 7.98 9.15 15.66
N THR A 46 8.81 9.78 14.82
CA THR A 46 9.11 11.22 14.88
C THR A 46 8.38 12.00 13.79
N CYS A 47 8.22 11.42 12.59
CA CYS A 47 7.53 12.09 11.50
C CYS A 47 6.02 12.06 11.74
N ASP A 48 5.37 13.20 11.55
CA ASP A 48 3.91 13.26 11.49
C ASP A 48 3.39 12.48 10.28
N PRO A 49 2.63 11.39 10.46
CA PRO A 49 2.08 10.62 9.35
C PRO A 49 1.12 11.44 8.50
N ALA A 50 0.40 12.42 9.07
CA ALA A 50 -0.52 13.27 8.32
C ALA A 50 0.20 14.11 7.26
N VAL A 51 1.49 14.39 7.47
CA VAL A 51 2.33 15.17 6.55
C VAL A 51 3.18 14.29 5.65
N THR A 52 3.63 13.14 6.16
CA THR A 52 4.66 12.32 5.49
C THR A 52 4.12 11.08 4.79
N ARG A 53 2.84 10.73 4.97
CA ARG A 53 2.21 9.58 4.32
C ARG A 53 2.29 9.67 2.79
N THR A 54 2.61 8.55 2.16
CA THR A 54 2.65 8.41 0.71
C THR A 54 1.48 7.56 0.24
N TYR A 55 0.77 8.03 -0.79
CA TYR A 55 -0.22 7.26 -1.52
C TYR A 55 0.39 6.81 -2.85
N LEU A 56 0.47 5.51 -3.05
CA LEU A 56 0.95 4.89 -4.28
C LEU A 56 -0.22 4.27 -5.02
N GLU A 57 -0.50 4.77 -6.23
CA GLU A 57 -1.53 4.22 -7.11
C GLU A 57 -0.90 3.32 -8.18
N VAL A 58 -1.42 2.10 -8.31
CA VAL A 58 -1.01 1.12 -9.32
C VAL A 58 -2.22 0.75 -10.17
N PRO A 59 -2.14 0.75 -11.51
CA PRO A 59 -3.26 0.33 -12.35
C PRO A 59 -3.70 -1.09 -11.99
N ALA A 60 -5.01 -1.29 -11.80
CA ALA A 60 -5.55 -2.54 -11.26
C ALA A 60 -5.25 -3.75 -12.16
N ASP A 61 -5.16 -3.54 -13.48
CA ASP A 61 -4.82 -4.55 -14.48
C ASP A 61 -3.32 -4.92 -14.49
N LEU A 62 -2.44 -4.02 -14.04
CA LEU A 62 -1.00 -4.25 -13.96
C LEU A 62 -0.55 -4.75 -12.58
N ASP A 63 -1.31 -4.49 -11.53
CA ASP A 63 -0.96 -4.84 -10.14
C ASP A 63 -0.94 -6.36 -9.91
N GLU A 64 0.24 -6.96 -9.96
CA GLU A 64 0.43 -8.39 -9.71
C GLU A 64 0.11 -8.76 -8.27
N PHE A 65 0.42 -7.88 -7.32
CA PHE A 65 0.31 -8.17 -5.90
C PHE A 65 -1.15 -8.30 -5.49
N ALA A 66 -1.99 -7.31 -5.83
CA ALA A 66 -3.42 -7.34 -5.52
C ALA A 66 -4.19 -8.42 -6.28
N ARG A 67 -3.71 -8.84 -7.47
CA ARG A 67 -4.33 -9.90 -8.28
C ARG A 67 -4.06 -11.31 -7.74
N ARG A 68 -2.90 -11.54 -7.11
CA ARG A 68 -2.55 -12.85 -6.51
C ARG A 68 -3.43 -13.21 -5.32
N ASP A 69 -3.90 -12.22 -4.57
CA ASP A 69 -4.79 -12.42 -3.44
C ASP A 69 -5.95 -11.39 -3.46
N PRO A 70 -7.06 -11.71 -4.16
CA PRO A 70 -8.25 -10.85 -4.22
C PRO A 70 -8.95 -10.69 -2.86
N GLY A 71 -8.71 -11.61 -1.94
CA GLY A 71 -9.25 -11.58 -0.57
C GLY A 71 -8.52 -10.59 0.31
N TRP A 72 -7.21 -10.40 0.08
CA TRP A 72 -6.38 -9.52 0.89
C TRP A 72 -6.96 -8.11 0.99
N ARG A 73 -7.23 -7.66 2.21
CA ARG A 73 -7.83 -6.36 2.53
C ARG A 73 -6.79 -5.34 3.01
N GLY A 74 -5.57 -5.79 3.31
CA GLY A 74 -4.51 -4.97 3.89
C GLY A 74 -3.74 -5.79 4.92
N GLY A 75 -2.55 -5.32 5.27
CA GLY A 75 -1.88 -5.72 6.49
C GLY A 75 -1.68 -4.44 7.31
N GLY A 76 -1.96 -4.48 8.61
CA GLY A 76 -1.56 -3.44 9.54
C GLY A 76 -0.06 -3.14 9.44
N ARG A 77 0.37 -2.09 10.15
CA ARG A 77 1.77 -1.62 10.16
C ARG A 77 2.72 -2.84 10.32
N HIS A 78 3.67 -3.00 9.40
CA HIS A 78 4.63 -4.11 9.32
C HIS A 78 4.08 -5.48 8.86
N GLY A 79 2.97 -5.51 8.12
CA GLY A 79 2.39 -6.77 7.65
C GLY A 79 1.67 -7.53 8.78
N GLU A 80 1.28 -6.82 9.83
CA GLU A 80 0.33 -7.33 10.82
C GLU A 80 -0.95 -7.73 10.07
N TRP A 81 -1.52 -8.90 10.34
CA TRP A 81 -2.74 -9.32 9.67
C TRP A 81 -3.88 -8.44 10.19
N GLY A 82 -4.27 -7.44 9.41
CA GLY A 82 -5.35 -6.53 9.75
C GLY A 82 -6.54 -6.79 8.85
N ASP A 83 -7.66 -7.22 9.44
CA ASP A 83 -8.96 -7.21 8.79
C ASP A 83 -9.25 -5.76 8.39
N ALA A 84 -9.18 -5.43 7.10
CA ALA A 84 -9.63 -4.11 6.65
C ALA A 84 -11.16 -4.14 6.54
N ASP A 85 -11.78 -4.18 7.71
CA ASP A 85 -13.18 -3.87 7.93
C ASP A 85 -13.21 -2.78 8.99
N GLY A 86 -12.95 -1.55 8.54
CA GLY A 86 -13.28 -0.36 9.29
C GLY A 86 -14.79 -0.11 9.23
N GLU A 87 -15.59 -1.02 9.76
CA GLU A 87 -16.97 -0.72 10.18
C GLU A 87 -16.89 -0.15 11.61
N GLY A 88 -16.59 1.15 11.69
CA GLY A 88 -16.90 1.92 12.88
C GLY A 88 -18.39 2.25 12.89
N GLU A 89 -19.21 1.33 13.38
CA GLU A 89 -20.60 1.58 13.77
C GLU A 89 -20.75 1.39 15.29
N ASP A 90 -21.00 2.52 15.96
CA ASP A 90 -21.67 2.73 17.25
C ASP A 90 -21.78 1.56 18.25
N ALA A 91 -21.06 1.65 19.37
CA ALA A 91 -21.50 1.16 20.69
C ALA A 91 -20.75 1.86 21.84
#